data_AF-A0A370HTV1-F1
#
_entry.id   AF-A0A370HTV1-F1
#
_cell.length_a   1.000
_cell.length_b   1.000
_cell.length_c   1.000
_cell.angle_alpha   90.00
_cell.angle_beta   90.00
_cell.angle_gamma   90.00
#
_symmetry.space_group_name_H-M   'P 1'
#
loop_
_entity.id
_entity.type
_entity.pdbx_description
1 polymer ?
#
loop_
_entity_poly.entity_id
_entity_poly.type
_entity_poly.pdbx_seq_one_letter_code
_entity_poly.pdbx_strand_id
1 'polypeptide(L)'
;MVQDIKSILVGISGGEEKPSSALRYGLSLAQQASAHASIYAPTPEMLVTHAFVSNVAAGLVAAENRRLHEASLMALEQAQQGARASGVPCSVEVLQKPYSDLAAALAARSRVHDVTVLDAERDFLSLGRGILEEVLFNGGRPLLIVPQGTDVFRVERVLVAWDGSAKASRAVHDALPFLKAAQQVEIASVVGEKDLSSSLPGAELAPHLSRHGVDCTLKELPLQRGDAGETLRSQLGIFRADLLVMGSFVHSRWRQLVLGGVTQTMLKGCPVPLLLSY
;
A
#
# COMPACT_ATOMS: atom_id res chain seq x y z
N MET A 1 -8.83 -10.74 16.02
CA MET A 1 -7.41 -11.02 15.72
C MET A 1 -7.31 -11.37 14.25
N VAL A 2 -6.35 -10.79 13.52
CA VAL A 2 -6.18 -11.07 12.08
C VAL A 2 -5.63 -12.49 11.92
N GLN A 3 -6.33 -13.32 11.14
CA GLN A 3 -5.94 -14.70 10.83
C GLN A 3 -5.42 -14.79 9.39
N ASP A 4 -4.83 -15.91 9.00
CA ASP A 4 -4.42 -16.21 7.61
C ASP A 4 -3.38 -15.26 6.97
N ILE A 5 -2.81 -14.32 7.73
CA ILE A 5 -1.60 -13.56 7.36
C ILE A 5 -0.42 -14.14 8.14
N LYS A 6 0.61 -14.61 7.44
CA LYS A 6 1.79 -15.26 8.02
C LYS A 6 3.11 -14.61 7.61
N SER A 7 3.10 -13.84 6.54
CA SER A 7 4.28 -13.20 5.96
C SER A 7 3.94 -11.79 5.49
N ILE A 8 4.66 -10.79 6.02
CA ILE A 8 4.44 -9.38 5.71
C ILE A 8 5.75 -8.80 5.17
N LEU A 9 5.71 -8.26 3.96
CA LEU A 9 6.82 -7.51 3.39
C LEU A 9 6.66 -6.05 3.76
N VAL A 10 7.70 -5.42 4.32
CA VAL A 10 7.68 -4.01 4.68
C VAL A 10 8.81 -3.30 3.96
N GLY A 11 8.49 -2.39 3.05
CA GLY A 11 9.49 -1.55 2.40
C GLY A 11 9.73 -0.27 3.21
N ILE A 12 10.99 0.06 3.46
CA ILE A 12 11.39 1.30 4.16
C ILE A 12 12.24 2.16 3.23
N SER A 13 11.87 3.43 3.04
CA SER A 13 12.69 4.37 2.26
C SER A 13 13.95 4.72 3.05
N GLY A 14 15.09 4.17 2.63
CA GLY A 14 16.40 4.53 3.19
C GLY A 14 16.79 5.93 2.72
N GLY A 15 16.94 6.89 3.66
CA GLY A 15 17.44 8.22 3.36
C GLY A 15 16.51 9.40 3.69
N GLU A 16 15.30 9.15 4.17
CA GLU A 16 14.44 10.22 4.66
C GLU A 16 14.73 10.55 6.14
N GLU A 17 14.68 11.83 6.50
CA GLU A 17 14.81 12.28 7.90
C GLU A 17 13.62 11.81 8.77
N LYS A 18 12.52 11.41 8.14
CA LYS A 18 11.28 11.03 8.82
C LYS A 18 11.23 9.53 9.04
N PRO A 19 10.86 9.07 10.24
CA PRO A 19 10.74 7.64 10.50
C PRO A 19 9.54 7.05 9.77
N SER A 20 9.76 5.92 9.10
CA SER A 20 8.75 5.18 8.34
C SER A 20 7.55 4.79 9.22
N SER A 21 6.35 5.22 8.82
CA SER A 21 5.10 4.80 9.49
C SER A 21 4.75 3.37 9.08
N ALA A 22 5.03 3.00 7.83
CA ALA A 22 4.89 1.64 7.31
C ALA A 22 5.69 0.61 8.10
N LEU A 23 6.89 0.95 8.57
CA LEU A 23 7.69 0.09 9.44
C LEU A 23 6.95 -0.24 10.74
N ARG A 24 6.54 0.78 11.49
CA ARG A 24 5.85 0.58 12.78
C ARG A 24 4.49 -0.09 12.60
N TYR A 25 3.74 0.35 11.60
CA TYR A 25 2.44 -0.21 11.25
C TYR A 25 2.56 -1.68 10.84
N GLY A 26 3.52 -2.02 9.98
CA GLY A 26 3.79 -3.38 9.52
C GLY A 26 4.24 -4.31 10.65
N LEU A 27 5.09 -3.82 11.58
CA LEU A 27 5.47 -4.58 12.78
C LEU A 27 4.29 -4.79 13.73
N SER A 28 3.43 -3.78 13.93
CA SER A 28 2.22 -3.92 14.73
C SER A 28 1.23 -4.91 14.11
N LEU A 29 1.07 -4.90 12.78
CA LEU A 29 0.28 -5.90 12.06
C LEU A 29 0.88 -7.30 12.24
N ALA A 30 2.20 -7.45 12.08
CA ALA A 30 2.88 -8.73 12.24
C ALA A 30 2.70 -9.29 13.65
N GLN A 31 2.78 -8.44 14.67
CA GLN A 31 2.51 -8.83 16.05
C GLN A 31 1.07 -9.33 16.22
N GLN A 32 0.07 -8.58 15.74
CA GLN A 32 -1.35 -8.97 15.86
C GLN A 32 -1.71 -10.23 15.07
N ALA A 33 -1.05 -10.48 13.95
CA ALA A 33 -1.25 -11.66 13.11
C ALA A 33 -0.38 -12.87 13.53
N SER A 34 0.55 -12.68 14.48
CA SER A 34 1.63 -13.65 14.77
C SER A 34 2.37 -14.09 13.49
N ALA A 35 2.71 -13.09 12.67
CA ALA A 35 3.35 -13.25 11.36
C ALA A 35 4.84 -12.89 11.39
N HIS A 36 5.57 -13.36 10.39
CA HIS A 36 6.95 -12.95 10.16
C HIS A 36 7.01 -11.66 9.34
N ALA A 37 7.85 -10.71 9.76
CA ALA A 37 8.09 -9.46 9.04
C ALA A 37 9.40 -9.54 8.24
N SER A 38 9.29 -9.45 6.92
CA SER A 38 10.43 -9.25 6.02
C SER A 38 10.60 -7.76 5.75
N ILE A 39 11.64 -7.16 6.29
CA ILE A 39 11.89 -5.73 6.16
C ILE A 39 12.90 -5.51 5.03
N TYR A 40 12.54 -4.66 4.08
CA TYR A 40 13.30 -4.39 2.86
C TYR A 40 13.69 -2.91 2.82
N ALA A 41 15.00 -2.63 2.82
CA ALA A 41 15.54 -1.27 2.74
C ALA A 41 16.16 -1.01 1.36
N PRO A 42 15.34 -0.64 0.34
CA PRO A 42 15.86 -0.27 -0.97
C PRO A 42 16.81 0.94 -0.87
N THR A 43 18.00 0.79 -1.44
CA THR A 43 19.03 1.84 -1.52
C THR A 43 19.30 2.15 -2.99
N PRO A 44 18.79 3.25 -3.56
CA PRO A 44 19.03 3.60 -4.95
C PRO A 44 20.52 3.80 -5.19
N GLU A 45 21.04 3.11 -6.20
CA GLU A 45 22.40 3.27 -6.68
C GLU A 45 22.39 4.21 -7.90
N MET A 46 23.07 5.35 -7.77
CA MET A 46 23.31 6.24 -8.89
C MET A 46 24.48 5.72 -9.72
N LEU A 47 24.22 5.44 -11.00
CA LEU A 47 25.24 5.00 -11.95
C LEU A 47 25.65 6.15 -12.86
N VAL A 48 26.94 6.20 -13.18
CA VAL A 48 27.50 7.12 -14.17
C VAL A 48 27.81 6.33 -15.42
N THR A 49 26.98 6.49 -16.47
CA THR A 49 27.04 5.63 -17.67
C THR A 49 27.79 6.24 -18.85
N HIS A 50 28.27 7.48 -18.75
CA HIS A 50 28.95 8.16 -19.86
C HIS A 50 30.48 8.12 -19.73
N ALA A 51 31.16 7.84 -20.85
CA ALA A 51 32.61 7.70 -20.96
C ALA A 51 33.44 8.98 -20.66
N PHE A 52 32.79 10.12 -20.42
CA PHE A 52 33.44 11.43 -20.22
C PHE A 52 32.99 12.15 -18.94
N VAL A 53 32.66 11.41 -17.88
CA VAL A 53 32.42 12.05 -16.60
C VAL A 53 33.75 12.39 -15.93
N SER A 54 33.92 13.66 -15.57
CA SER A 54 35.11 14.12 -14.87
C SER A 54 35.28 13.35 -13.55
N ASN A 55 36.54 13.14 -13.12
CA ASN A 55 36.82 12.50 -11.82
C ASN A 55 36.09 13.20 -10.65
N VAL A 56 35.82 14.51 -10.78
CA VAL A 56 35.04 15.29 -9.81
C VAL A 56 33.59 14.79 -9.76
N ALA A 57 32.92 14.64 -10.90
CA ALA A 57 31.54 14.18 -10.95
C ALA A 57 31.40 12.70 -10.55
N ALA A 58 32.38 11.85 -10.90
CA ALA A 58 32.43 10.47 -10.40
C ALA A 58 32.60 10.43 -8.87
N GLY A 59 33.44 11.30 -8.31
CA GLY A 59 33.64 11.42 -6.86
C GLY A 59 32.38 11.86 -6.12
N LEU A 60 31.61 12.81 -6.68
CA LEU A 60 30.33 13.26 -6.12
C LEU A 60 29.29 12.13 -6.09
N VAL A 61 29.15 11.37 -7.18
CA VAL A 61 28.21 10.23 -7.23
C VAL A 61 28.62 9.13 -6.25
N ALA A 62 29.91 8.82 -6.15
CA ALA A 62 30.40 7.84 -5.19
C ALA A 62 30.16 8.28 -3.74
N ALA A 63 30.30 9.58 -3.44
CA ALA A 63 29.98 10.13 -2.12
C ALA A 63 28.47 10.03 -1.82
N GLU A 64 27.62 10.30 -2.80
CA GLU A 64 26.16 10.19 -2.63
C GLU A 64 25.71 8.73 -2.46
N ASN A 65 26.23 7.80 -3.25
CA ASN A 65 25.94 6.36 -3.07
C ASN A 65 26.37 5.86 -1.69
N ARG A 66 27.51 6.33 -1.15
CA ARG A 66 27.91 6.02 0.23
C ARG A 66 26.94 6.61 1.25
N ARG A 67 26.55 7.88 1.10
CA ARG A 67 25.58 8.53 1.98
C ARG A 67 24.25 7.79 2.02
N LEU A 68 23.73 7.38 0.86
CA LEU A 68 22.49 6.61 0.75
C LEU A 68 22.61 5.22 1.40
N HIS A 69 23.75 4.55 1.21
CA HIS A 69 24.02 3.26 1.84
C HIS A 69 24.13 3.35 3.36
N GLU A 70 24.83 4.35 3.89
CA GLU A 70 24.91 4.58 5.34
C GLU A 70 23.53 4.87 5.94
N ALA A 71 22.71 5.67 5.25
CA ALA A 71 21.34 5.94 5.69
C ALA A 71 20.46 4.69 5.71
N SER A 72 20.61 3.78 4.73
CA SER A 72 19.85 2.53 4.72
C SER A 72 20.30 1.55 5.80
N LEU A 73 21.59 1.52 6.15
CA LEU A 73 22.09 0.76 7.31
C LEU A 73 21.53 1.30 8.63
N MET A 74 21.44 2.62 8.81
CA MET A 74 20.81 3.20 10.01
C MET A 74 19.32 2.85 10.09
N ALA A 75 18.60 2.93 8.97
CA ALA A 75 17.20 2.52 8.90
C ALA A 75 17.03 1.02 9.24
N LEU A 76 17.99 0.18 8.83
CA LEU A 76 18.06 -1.23 9.17
C LEU A 76 18.13 -1.47 10.67
N GLU A 77 19.05 -0.78 11.34
CA GLU A 77 19.27 -0.93 12.77
C GLU A 77 18.02 -0.51 13.55
N GLN A 78 17.40 0.60 13.17
CA GLN A 78 16.13 1.05 13.74
C GLN A 78 15.02 0.02 13.54
N ALA A 79 14.93 -0.57 12.35
CA ALA A 79 13.96 -1.60 12.05
C ALA A 79 14.17 -2.88 12.87
N GLN A 80 15.41 -3.34 13.01
CA GLN A 80 15.75 -4.49 13.86
C GLN A 80 15.46 -4.23 15.33
N GLN A 81 15.78 -3.04 15.83
CA GLN A 81 15.46 -2.64 17.21
C GLN A 81 13.95 -2.59 17.45
N GLY A 82 13.19 -2.00 16.53
CA GLY A 82 11.73 -1.96 16.58
C GLY A 82 11.10 -3.36 16.56
N ALA A 83 11.59 -4.26 15.70
CA ALA A 83 11.10 -5.63 15.64
C ALA A 83 11.39 -6.42 16.94
N ARG A 84 12.62 -6.28 17.48
CA ARG A 84 13.00 -6.89 18.76
C ARG A 84 12.15 -6.38 19.92
N ALA A 85 11.92 -5.07 20.00
CA ALA A 85 11.10 -4.46 21.04
C ALA A 85 9.63 -4.97 20.99
N SER A 86 9.12 -5.25 19.80
CA SER A 86 7.77 -5.77 19.59
C SER A 86 7.65 -7.30 19.69
N GLY A 87 8.77 -8.02 19.84
CA GLY A 87 8.78 -9.49 19.87
C GLY A 87 8.40 -10.16 18.55
N VAL A 88 8.51 -9.43 17.43
CA VAL A 88 8.12 -9.90 16.10
C VAL A 88 9.30 -10.62 15.43
N PRO A 89 9.14 -11.86 14.97
CA PRO A 89 10.15 -12.51 14.12
C PRO A 89 10.37 -11.68 12.86
N CYS A 90 11.62 -11.28 12.61
CA CYS A 90 11.95 -10.46 11.45
C CYS A 90 13.18 -10.96 10.71
N SER A 91 13.15 -10.83 9.39
CA SER A 91 14.33 -10.88 8.53
C SER A 91 14.50 -9.51 7.87
N VAL A 92 15.74 -9.10 7.66
CA VAL A 92 16.02 -7.77 7.12
C VAL A 92 17.00 -7.88 5.97
N GLU A 93 16.69 -7.21 4.86
CA GLU A 93 17.50 -7.22 3.63
C GLU A 93 17.74 -5.77 3.16
N VAL A 94 19.00 -5.43 2.90
CA VAL A 94 19.38 -4.20 2.19
C VAL A 94 19.67 -4.58 0.76
N LEU A 95 19.05 -3.87 -0.17
CA LEU A 95 19.35 -4.01 -1.59
C LEU A 95 19.87 -2.67 -2.11
N GLN A 96 21.11 -2.68 -2.61
CA GLN A 96 21.65 -1.56 -3.36
C GLN A 96 21.67 -1.93 -4.83
N LYS A 97 20.87 -1.21 -5.63
CA LYS A 97 20.70 -1.44 -7.06
C LYS A 97 20.25 -0.16 -7.76
N PRO A 98 20.34 -0.10 -9.10
CA PRO A 98 19.62 0.88 -9.89
C PRO A 98 18.13 0.88 -9.53
N TYR A 99 17.51 2.06 -9.58
CA TYR A 99 16.13 2.26 -9.15
C TYR A 99 15.11 1.29 -9.78
N SER A 100 15.20 1.06 -11.10
CA SER A 100 14.31 0.12 -11.81
C SER A 100 14.38 -1.28 -11.23
N ASP A 101 15.58 -1.72 -10.88
CA ASP A 101 15.84 -3.06 -10.38
C ASP A 101 15.41 -3.20 -8.92
N LEU A 102 15.45 -2.11 -8.14
CA LEU A 102 14.89 -2.07 -6.78
C LEU A 102 13.38 -2.25 -6.79
N ALA A 103 12.68 -1.48 -7.63
CA ALA A 103 11.23 -1.55 -7.75
C ALA A 103 10.80 -2.96 -8.20
N ALA A 104 11.46 -3.50 -9.23
CA ALA A 104 11.21 -4.85 -9.72
C ALA A 104 11.55 -5.93 -8.68
N ALA A 105 12.64 -5.78 -7.91
CA ALA A 105 12.99 -6.72 -6.85
C ALA A 105 11.94 -6.74 -5.73
N LEU A 106 11.43 -5.58 -5.32
CA LEU A 106 10.40 -5.49 -4.30
C LEU A 106 9.08 -6.10 -4.78
N ALA A 107 8.68 -5.84 -6.03
CA ALA A 107 7.52 -6.48 -6.64
C ALA A 107 7.70 -8.00 -6.83
N ALA A 108 8.91 -8.49 -7.11
CA ALA A 108 9.18 -9.92 -7.16
C ALA A 108 9.07 -10.55 -5.75
N ARG A 109 9.55 -9.86 -4.72
CA ARG A 109 9.46 -10.31 -3.32
C ARG A 109 8.03 -10.32 -2.80
N SER A 110 7.19 -9.35 -3.18
CA SER A 110 5.81 -9.30 -2.68
C SER A 110 5.00 -10.53 -3.06
N ARG A 111 5.29 -11.19 -4.19
CA ARG A 111 4.60 -12.41 -4.65
C ARG A 111 4.65 -13.57 -3.66
N VAL A 112 5.71 -13.64 -2.84
CA VAL A 112 5.92 -14.69 -1.82
C VAL A 112 5.57 -14.23 -0.41
N HIS A 113 4.89 -13.09 -0.27
CA HIS A 113 4.34 -12.60 0.99
C HIS A 113 2.82 -12.51 0.89
N ASP A 114 2.12 -12.44 2.02
CA ASP A 114 0.66 -12.33 2.04
C ASP A 114 0.21 -10.88 1.77
N VAL A 115 0.99 -9.90 2.26
CA VAL A 115 0.74 -8.47 2.09
C VAL A 115 2.05 -7.69 2.07
N THR A 116 2.10 -6.63 1.27
CA THR A 116 3.22 -5.66 1.28
C THR A 116 2.77 -4.35 1.91
N VAL A 117 3.61 -3.74 2.76
CA VAL A 117 3.34 -2.49 3.46
C VAL A 117 4.37 -1.45 3.05
N LEU A 118 3.91 -0.30 2.55
CA LEU A 118 4.73 0.84 2.14
C LEU A 118 4.19 2.15 2.70
N ASP A 119 5.07 3.15 2.86
CA ASP A 119 4.64 4.50 3.22
C ASP A 119 3.87 5.14 2.07
N ALA A 120 2.96 6.05 2.40
CA ALA A 120 2.21 6.82 1.42
C ALA A 120 3.11 7.87 0.75
N GLU A 121 3.16 7.81 -0.58
CA GLU A 121 3.97 8.68 -1.42
C GLU A 121 3.06 9.62 -2.22
N ARG A 122 2.95 10.87 -1.73
CA ARG A 122 2.01 11.86 -2.27
C ARG A 122 2.52 12.52 -3.55
N ASP A 123 3.82 12.66 -3.68
CA ASP A 123 4.44 13.24 -4.87
C ASP A 123 4.42 12.21 -6.00
N PHE A 124 3.74 12.56 -7.10
CA PHE A 124 3.60 11.68 -8.25
C PHE A 124 4.94 11.37 -8.93
N LEU A 125 5.93 12.26 -8.78
CA LEU A 125 7.26 12.13 -9.39
C LEU A 125 8.28 11.49 -8.44
N SER A 126 7.91 11.11 -7.22
CA SER A 126 8.86 10.51 -6.28
C SER A 126 9.25 9.09 -6.69
N LEU A 127 10.47 8.70 -6.34
CA LEU A 127 10.92 7.31 -6.49
C LEU A 127 10.06 6.35 -5.67
N GLY A 128 9.61 6.78 -4.48
CA GLY A 128 8.70 5.99 -3.66
C GLY A 128 7.38 5.71 -4.37
N ARG A 129 6.86 6.70 -5.12
CA ARG A 129 5.63 6.52 -5.90
C ARG A 129 5.77 5.46 -7.00
N GLY A 130 6.87 5.46 -7.74
CA GLY A 130 7.07 4.45 -8.78
C GLY A 130 7.31 3.04 -8.22
N ILE A 131 7.93 2.90 -7.04
CA ILE A 131 8.03 1.62 -6.32
C ILE A 131 6.63 1.11 -5.92
N LEU A 132 5.79 2.01 -5.39
CA LEU A 132 4.42 1.69 -5.00
C LEU A 132 3.61 1.19 -6.19
N GLU A 133 3.68 1.88 -7.34
CA GLU A 133 3.00 1.46 -8.57
C GLU A 133 3.54 0.14 -9.13
N GLU A 134 4.86 -0.07 -9.10
CA GLU A 134 5.49 -1.32 -9.53
C GLU A 134 5.03 -2.51 -8.67
N VAL A 135 4.99 -2.34 -7.34
CA VAL A 135 4.46 -3.38 -6.43
C VAL A 135 2.96 -3.61 -6.66
N LEU A 136 2.18 -2.55 -6.85
CA LEU A 136 0.74 -2.66 -7.10
C LEU A 136 0.44 -3.47 -8.37
N PHE A 137 1.13 -3.17 -9.47
CA PHE A 137 0.83 -3.78 -10.77
C PHE A 137 1.54 -5.11 -11.01
N ASN A 138 2.74 -5.30 -10.48
CA ASN A 138 3.59 -6.46 -10.77
C ASN A 138 3.85 -7.36 -9.54
N GLY A 139 3.35 -6.99 -8.36
CA GLY A 139 3.54 -7.71 -7.10
C GLY A 139 2.60 -8.89 -6.86
N GLY A 140 1.41 -8.91 -7.49
CA GLY A 140 0.47 -10.03 -7.44
C GLY A 140 -0.18 -10.31 -6.07
N ARG A 141 0.05 -9.45 -5.08
CA ARG A 141 -0.46 -9.52 -3.70
C ARG A 141 -0.92 -8.13 -3.27
N PRO A 142 -1.84 -8.04 -2.27
CA PRO A 142 -2.34 -6.75 -1.83
C PRO A 142 -1.22 -5.85 -1.30
N LEU A 143 -1.32 -4.57 -1.65
CA LEU A 143 -0.43 -3.51 -1.19
C LEU A 143 -1.17 -2.63 -0.19
N LEU A 144 -0.60 -2.49 0.99
CA LEU A 144 -1.08 -1.66 2.08
C LEU A 144 -0.23 -0.40 2.18
N ILE A 145 -0.86 0.75 1.99
CA ILE A 145 -0.20 2.05 1.90
C ILE A 145 -0.54 2.83 3.15
N VAL A 146 0.48 3.23 3.90
CA VAL A 146 0.33 3.77 5.25
C VAL A 146 0.59 5.28 5.25
N PRO A 147 -0.41 6.12 5.58
CA PRO A 147 -0.18 7.55 5.68
C PRO A 147 0.73 7.89 6.87
N GLN A 148 1.54 8.93 6.70
CA GLN A 148 2.46 9.41 7.74
C GLN A 148 1.73 9.64 9.07
N GLY A 149 2.29 9.12 10.17
CA GLY A 149 1.75 9.26 11.53
C GLY A 149 0.76 8.17 11.94
N THR A 150 0.48 7.20 11.06
CA THR A 150 -0.31 6.02 11.41
C THR A 150 0.61 4.85 11.73
N ASP A 151 1.00 4.73 12.99
CA ASP A 151 2.08 3.83 13.41
C ASP A 151 1.61 2.48 13.97
N VAL A 152 0.31 2.36 14.27
CA VAL A 152 -0.27 1.16 14.91
C VAL A 152 -1.34 0.59 14.00
N PHE A 153 -1.26 -0.71 13.74
CA PHE A 153 -2.26 -1.40 12.95
C PHE A 153 -3.58 -1.46 13.71
N ARG A 154 -4.66 -1.02 13.06
CA ARG A 154 -6.03 -1.08 13.57
C ARG A 154 -6.99 -1.44 12.45
N VAL A 155 -7.95 -2.30 12.76
CA VAL A 155 -8.96 -2.78 11.80
C VAL A 155 -10.29 -2.98 12.51
N GLU A 156 -10.84 -1.95 13.16
CA GLU A 156 -12.17 -2.06 13.77
C GLU A 156 -13.27 -1.70 12.78
N ARG A 157 -13.03 -0.66 11.97
CA ARG A 157 -13.99 -0.12 11.01
C ARG A 157 -13.37 -0.10 9.63
N VAL A 158 -13.82 -0.98 8.73
CA VAL A 158 -13.27 -1.09 7.38
C VAL A 158 -14.27 -0.58 6.35
N LEU A 159 -13.84 0.37 5.52
CA LEU A 159 -14.62 0.82 4.37
C LEU A 159 -14.17 0.04 3.13
N VAL A 160 -15.10 -0.61 2.45
CA VAL A 160 -14.86 -1.31 1.19
C VAL A 160 -15.44 -0.48 0.05
N ALA A 161 -14.60 0.11 -0.79
CA ALA A 161 -15.07 0.78 -2.00
C ALA A 161 -15.39 -0.24 -3.10
N TRP A 162 -16.64 -0.23 -3.57
CA TRP A 162 -17.16 -1.21 -4.50
C TRP A 162 -17.77 -0.57 -5.75
N ASP A 163 -17.19 -0.91 -6.91
CA ASP A 163 -17.64 -0.49 -8.24
C ASP A 163 -18.08 -1.68 -9.12
N GLY A 164 -18.22 -2.88 -8.55
CA GLY A 164 -18.58 -4.10 -9.27
C GLY A 164 -17.49 -4.68 -10.18
N SER A 165 -16.28 -4.09 -10.21
CA SER A 165 -15.21 -4.53 -11.08
C SER A 165 -14.48 -5.78 -10.56
N ALA A 166 -13.77 -6.48 -11.46
CA ALA A 166 -12.90 -7.60 -11.08
C ALA A 166 -11.77 -7.17 -10.13
N LYS A 167 -11.34 -5.91 -10.21
CA LYS A 167 -10.29 -5.34 -9.35
C LYS A 167 -10.81 -5.09 -7.93
N ALA A 168 -12.02 -4.55 -7.80
CA ALA A 168 -12.69 -4.44 -6.51
C ALA A 168 -12.96 -5.83 -5.90
N SER A 169 -13.41 -6.80 -6.70
CA SER A 169 -13.56 -8.20 -6.25
C SER A 169 -12.26 -8.76 -5.69
N ARG A 170 -11.15 -8.61 -6.40
CA ARG A 170 -9.83 -9.04 -5.91
C ARG A 170 -9.45 -8.37 -4.58
N ALA A 171 -9.60 -7.05 -4.49
CA ALA A 171 -9.30 -6.32 -3.26
C ALA A 171 -10.13 -6.82 -2.06
N VAL A 172 -11.41 -7.13 -2.26
CA VAL A 172 -12.27 -7.69 -1.21
C VAL A 172 -11.76 -9.06 -0.75
N HIS A 173 -11.41 -9.94 -1.69
CA HIS A 173 -10.93 -11.29 -1.36
C HIS A 173 -9.58 -11.26 -0.65
N ASP A 174 -8.66 -10.43 -1.13
CA ASP A 174 -7.35 -10.21 -0.49
C ASP A 174 -7.51 -9.60 0.91
N ALA A 175 -8.58 -8.82 1.13
CA ALA A 175 -8.86 -8.20 2.42
C ALA A 175 -9.65 -9.08 3.40
N LEU A 176 -10.10 -10.29 3.02
CA LEU A 176 -10.92 -11.16 3.89
C LEU A 176 -10.32 -11.36 5.31
N PRO A 177 -9.01 -11.56 5.50
CA PRO A 177 -8.38 -11.59 6.82
C PRO A 177 -8.68 -10.37 7.70
N PHE A 178 -8.68 -9.19 7.09
CA PHE A 178 -8.93 -7.91 7.76
C PHE A 178 -10.43 -7.71 7.99
N LEU A 179 -11.26 -8.03 6.99
CA LEU A 179 -12.72 -7.88 7.08
C LEU A 179 -13.32 -8.79 8.16
N LYS A 180 -12.83 -10.03 8.30
CA LYS A 180 -13.26 -10.95 9.37
C LYS A 180 -12.84 -10.49 10.77
N ALA A 181 -11.73 -9.76 10.87
CA ALA A 181 -11.23 -9.24 12.14
C ALA A 181 -11.92 -7.93 12.55
N ALA A 182 -12.64 -7.29 11.63
CA ALA A 182 -13.30 -6.02 11.84
C ALA A 182 -14.56 -6.13 12.69
N GLN A 183 -14.85 -5.08 13.45
CA GLN A 183 -16.10 -4.96 14.20
C GLN A 183 -17.24 -4.47 13.30
N GLN A 184 -16.92 -3.61 12.32
CA GLN A 184 -17.88 -3.07 11.37
C GLN A 184 -17.23 -2.97 9.99
N VAL A 185 -17.93 -3.48 8.97
CA VAL A 185 -17.58 -3.29 7.57
C VAL A 185 -18.69 -2.50 6.87
N GLU A 186 -18.34 -1.45 6.14
CA GLU A 186 -19.28 -0.72 5.29
C GLU A 186 -18.85 -0.87 3.82
N ILE A 187 -19.74 -1.42 3.00
CA ILE A 187 -19.60 -1.45 1.54
C ILE A 187 -20.09 -0.10 1.01
N ALA A 188 -19.21 0.66 0.39
CA ALA A 188 -19.49 1.96 -0.20
C ALA A 188 -19.47 1.89 -1.73
N SER A 189 -20.61 2.18 -2.35
CA SER A 189 -20.72 2.30 -3.81
C SER A 189 -21.08 3.73 -4.18
N VAL A 190 -20.21 4.41 -4.94
CA VAL A 190 -20.48 5.77 -5.42
C VAL A 190 -21.38 5.71 -6.64
N VAL A 191 -22.56 6.33 -6.55
CA VAL A 191 -23.57 6.38 -7.61
C VAL A 191 -23.57 7.75 -8.29
N GLY A 192 -23.83 7.77 -9.60
CA GLY A 192 -23.93 9.00 -10.39
C GLY A 192 -22.66 9.46 -11.10
N GLU A 193 -21.55 8.70 -11.04
CA GLU A 193 -20.26 9.07 -11.67
C GLU A 193 -20.06 8.56 -13.10
N LYS A 194 -20.79 7.52 -13.53
CA LYS A 194 -20.71 6.87 -14.86
C LYS A 194 -21.88 5.90 -15.08
N ASP A 195 -22.02 5.42 -16.31
CA ASP A 195 -22.89 4.30 -16.65
C ASP A 195 -22.33 3.00 -16.04
N LEU A 196 -22.67 2.78 -14.77
CA LEU A 196 -22.39 1.58 -13.99
C LEU A 196 -23.46 0.49 -14.22
N SER A 197 -24.28 0.60 -15.27
CA SER A 197 -25.39 -0.31 -15.55
C SER A 197 -24.98 -1.78 -15.71
N SER A 198 -23.74 -2.05 -16.10
CA SER A 198 -23.16 -3.40 -16.21
C SER A 198 -22.36 -3.85 -14.97
N SER A 199 -22.23 -2.99 -13.96
CA SER A 199 -21.54 -3.32 -12.71
C SER A 199 -22.42 -4.13 -11.77
N LEU A 200 -21.82 -5.05 -11.03
CA LEU A 200 -22.54 -5.79 -10.01
C LEU A 200 -22.81 -4.87 -8.80
N PRO A 201 -24.08 -4.67 -8.38
CA PRO A 201 -24.40 -3.79 -7.26
C PRO A 201 -23.73 -4.24 -5.95
N GLY A 202 -23.43 -3.31 -5.05
CA GLY A 202 -22.88 -3.64 -3.72
C GLY A 202 -23.80 -4.56 -2.90
N ALA A 203 -25.11 -4.52 -3.17
CA ALA A 203 -26.09 -5.42 -2.55
C ALA A 203 -25.81 -6.91 -2.81
N GLU A 204 -25.17 -7.24 -3.93
CA GLU A 204 -24.79 -8.62 -4.27
C GLU A 204 -23.50 -9.06 -3.56
N LEU A 205 -22.66 -8.12 -3.11
CA LEU A 205 -21.45 -8.43 -2.35
C LEU A 205 -21.76 -8.80 -0.90
N ALA A 206 -22.75 -8.17 -0.28
CA ALA A 206 -23.06 -8.37 1.14
C ALA A 206 -23.35 -9.85 1.49
N PRO A 207 -24.19 -10.60 0.75
CA PRO A 207 -24.39 -12.04 1.01
C PRO A 207 -23.12 -12.88 0.90
N HIS A 208 -22.20 -12.51 -0.01
CA HIS A 208 -20.91 -13.19 -0.12
C HIS A 208 -20.06 -12.95 1.13
N LEU A 209 -19.93 -11.71 1.59
CA LEU A 209 -19.19 -11.38 2.81
C LEU A 209 -19.80 -12.02 4.07
N SER A 210 -21.13 -12.05 4.18
CA SER A 210 -21.80 -12.74 5.28
C SER A 210 -21.48 -14.24 5.34
N ARG A 211 -21.37 -14.92 4.18
CA ARG A 211 -20.94 -16.33 4.13
C ARG A 211 -19.51 -16.55 4.62
N HIS A 212 -18.67 -15.52 4.56
CA HIS A 212 -17.31 -15.54 5.12
C HIS A 212 -17.25 -15.07 6.59
N GLY A 213 -18.41 -14.84 7.24
CA GLY A 213 -18.48 -14.40 8.63
C GLY A 213 -18.22 -12.91 8.84
N VAL A 214 -18.39 -12.09 7.80
CA VAL A 214 -18.22 -10.63 7.87
C VAL A 214 -19.59 -9.97 8.03
N ASP A 215 -19.76 -9.22 9.12
CA ASP A 215 -20.92 -8.34 9.30
C ASP A 215 -20.69 -7.04 8.54
N CYS A 216 -21.56 -6.75 7.58
CA CYS A 216 -21.41 -5.59 6.71
C CYS A 216 -22.71 -4.87 6.43
N THR A 217 -22.62 -3.55 6.29
CA THR A 217 -23.70 -2.70 5.80
C THR A 217 -23.39 -2.20 4.39
N LEU A 218 -24.43 -1.91 3.61
CA LEU A 218 -24.29 -1.26 2.31
C LEU A 218 -24.65 0.22 2.41
N LYS A 219 -23.85 1.06 1.78
CA LYS A 219 -24.13 2.49 1.62
C LYS A 219 -23.88 2.93 0.17
N GLU A 220 -24.95 3.37 -0.47
CA GLU A 220 -24.85 4.08 -1.74
C GLU A 220 -24.54 5.56 -1.46
N LEU A 221 -23.45 6.04 -2.06
CA LEU A 221 -22.95 7.39 -1.87
C LEU A 221 -23.26 8.22 -3.13
N PRO A 222 -24.09 9.26 -3.04
CA PRO A 222 -24.27 10.15 -4.17
C PRO A 222 -22.96 10.87 -4.49
N LEU A 223 -22.61 10.94 -5.77
CA LEU A 223 -21.40 11.61 -6.22
C LEU A 223 -21.35 13.07 -5.73
N GLN A 224 -20.31 13.39 -4.95
CA GLN A 224 -20.07 14.74 -4.47
C GLN A 224 -19.10 15.46 -5.40
N ARG A 225 -19.49 16.64 -5.88
CA ARG A 225 -18.64 17.55 -6.67
C ARG A 225 -18.00 16.92 -7.92
N GLY A 226 -18.57 15.84 -8.45
CA GLY A 226 -18.05 15.16 -9.63
C GLY A 226 -16.83 14.27 -9.40
N ASP A 227 -16.48 13.93 -8.15
CA ASP A 227 -15.28 13.15 -7.80
C ASP A 227 -15.62 12.04 -6.80
N ALA A 228 -15.59 10.77 -7.24
CA ALA A 228 -15.83 9.64 -6.34
C ALA A 228 -14.70 9.44 -5.33
N GLY A 229 -13.47 9.83 -5.63
CA GLY A 229 -12.36 9.84 -4.69
C GLY A 229 -12.65 10.76 -3.51
N GLU A 230 -13.09 11.99 -3.76
CA GLU A 230 -13.47 12.93 -2.70
C GLU A 230 -14.74 12.49 -1.94
N THR A 231 -15.68 11.86 -2.66
CA THR A 231 -16.86 11.26 -2.04
C THR A 231 -16.48 10.15 -1.05
N LEU A 232 -15.58 9.25 -1.45
CA LEU A 232 -15.05 8.20 -0.58
C LEU A 232 -14.23 8.78 0.58
N ARG A 233 -13.38 9.79 0.35
CA ARG A 233 -12.62 10.46 1.42
C ARG A 233 -13.54 11.07 2.48
N SER A 234 -14.63 11.69 2.05
CA SER A 234 -15.65 12.22 2.96
C SER A 234 -16.30 11.10 3.77
N GLN A 235 -16.63 9.98 3.12
CA GLN A 235 -17.21 8.82 3.81
C GLN A 235 -16.23 8.16 4.79
N LEU A 236 -14.93 8.11 4.51
CA LEU A 236 -13.92 7.63 5.46
C LEU A 236 -13.98 8.39 6.79
N GLY A 237 -14.15 9.72 6.73
CA GLY A 237 -14.30 10.56 7.93
C GLY A 237 -15.63 10.34 8.65
N ILE A 238 -16.74 10.28 7.92
CA ILE A 238 -18.09 10.04 8.48
C ILE A 238 -18.17 8.67 9.15
N PHE A 239 -17.68 7.63 8.46
CA PHE A 239 -17.64 6.27 8.97
C PHE A 239 -16.53 6.08 9.99
N ARG A 240 -15.58 7.01 10.16
CA ARG A 240 -14.40 6.84 11.01
C ARG A 240 -13.67 5.53 10.71
N ALA A 241 -13.42 5.28 9.44
CA ALA A 241 -12.72 4.08 9.00
C ALA A 241 -11.29 4.06 9.55
N ASP A 242 -10.79 2.87 9.88
CA ASP A 242 -9.36 2.63 10.17
C ASP A 242 -8.61 2.17 8.92
N LEU A 243 -9.34 1.63 7.93
CA LEU A 243 -8.80 1.04 6.72
C LEU A 243 -9.76 1.26 5.55
N LEU A 244 -9.22 1.67 4.39
CA LEU A 244 -9.91 1.64 3.11
C LEU A 244 -9.44 0.43 2.30
N VAL A 245 -10.37 -0.38 1.80
CA VAL A 245 -10.14 -1.45 0.83
C VAL A 245 -10.70 -1.03 -0.52
N MET A 246 -9.88 -1.03 -1.57
CA MET A 246 -10.36 -0.75 -2.92
C MET A 246 -9.53 -1.47 -4.00
N GLY A 247 -10.18 -1.78 -5.13
CA GLY A 247 -9.47 -2.16 -6.34
C GLY A 247 -8.73 -0.95 -6.93
N SER A 248 -7.55 -1.17 -7.52
CA SER A 248 -6.90 -0.15 -8.32
C SER A 248 -7.58 -0.05 -9.69
N PHE A 249 -7.95 1.18 -10.07
CA PHE A 249 -8.57 1.46 -11.35
C PHE A 249 -7.50 1.85 -12.36
N VAL A 250 -7.53 1.24 -13.53
CA VAL A 250 -6.72 1.66 -14.69
C VAL A 250 -7.68 2.00 -15.82
N HIS A 251 -7.61 3.23 -16.35
CA HIS A 251 -8.46 3.61 -17.47
C HIS A 251 -8.05 2.83 -18.72
N SER A 252 -8.96 1.98 -19.21
CA SER A 252 -8.77 1.10 -20.38
C SER A 252 -8.49 1.82 -21.71
N ARG A 253 -8.60 3.16 -21.78
CA ARG A 253 -8.50 3.92 -23.03
C ARG A 253 -7.09 4.37 -23.41
N TRP A 254 -6.12 4.31 -22.49
CA TRP A 254 -4.73 4.73 -22.79
C TRP A 254 -3.82 3.53 -22.51
N ARG A 255 -3.09 3.08 -23.53
CA ARG A 255 -2.22 1.88 -23.48
C ARG A 255 -0.98 2.04 -22.57
N GLN A 256 -0.89 3.14 -21.84
CA GLN A 256 0.07 3.39 -20.78
C GLN A 256 -0.73 3.65 -19.51
N LEU A 257 -0.41 2.95 -18.43
CA LEU A 257 -1.13 2.82 -17.16
C LEU A 257 -1.47 4.18 -16.50
N VAL A 258 -2.48 4.89 -17.00
CA VAL A 258 -3.03 6.04 -16.26
C VAL A 258 -4.00 5.48 -15.22
N LEU A 259 -3.55 5.49 -13.97
CA LEU A 259 -4.39 5.24 -12.81
C LEU A 259 -5.65 6.10 -12.87
N GLY A 260 -6.79 5.50 -12.54
CA GLY A 260 -8.06 6.19 -12.54
C GLY A 260 -8.13 7.30 -11.51
N GLY A 261 -9.04 8.26 -11.75
CA GLY A 261 -9.25 9.42 -10.88
C GLY A 261 -9.33 9.06 -9.40
N VAL A 262 -10.14 8.05 -9.04
CA VAL A 262 -10.28 7.59 -7.66
C VAL A 262 -8.96 7.10 -7.07
N THR A 263 -8.24 6.21 -7.77
CA THR A 263 -6.95 5.68 -7.27
C THR A 263 -5.92 6.79 -7.14
N GLN A 264 -5.85 7.72 -8.10
CA GLN A 264 -4.96 8.88 -8.00
C GLN A 264 -5.31 9.80 -6.82
N THR A 265 -6.60 10.08 -6.61
CA THR A 265 -7.06 10.89 -5.46
C THR A 265 -6.67 10.24 -4.14
N MET A 266 -6.83 8.92 -4.01
CA MET A 266 -6.45 8.19 -2.80
C MET A 266 -4.93 8.15 -2.59
N LEU A 267 -4.14 7.89 -3.64
CA LEU A 267 -2.70 7.87 -3.50
C LEU A 267 -2.09 9.26 -3.21
N LYS A 268 -2.75 10.35 -3.63
CA LYS A 268 -2.34 11.71 -3.27
C LYS A 268 -2.61 12.07 -1.81
N GLY A 269 -3.57 11.43 -1.15
CA GLY A 269 -4.00 11.87 0.18
C GLY A 269 -5.11 11.09 0.86
N CYS A 270 -5.05 9.76 0.87
CA CYS A 270 -5.91 8.94 1.70
C CYS A 270 -5.61 9.23 3.19
N PRO A 271 -6.63 9.57 4.01
CA PRO A 271 -6.42 9.92 5.42
C PRO A 271 -6.17 8.70 6.32
N VAL A 272 -6.38 7.49 5.81
CA VAL A 272 -6.25 6.22 6.54
C VAL A 272 -5.41 5.25 5.71
N PRO A 273 -4.87 4.17 6.32
CA PRO A 273 -4.28 3.07 5.59
C PRO A 273 -5.16 2.60 4.42
N LEU A 274 -4.52 2.36 3.28
CA LEU A 274 -5.19 2.01 2.02
C LEU A 274 -4.70 0.66 1.53
N LEU A 275 -5.58 -0.33 1.50
CA LEU A 275 -5.33 -1.63 0.87
C LEU A 275 -5.78 -1.57 -0.60
N LEU A 276 -4.82 -1.75 -1.51
CA LEU A 276 -5.02 -1.84 -2.95
C LEU A 276 -4.70 -3.23 -3.47
N SER A 277 -5.53 -3.70 -4.40
CA SER A 277 -5.23 -4.86 -5.24
C SER A 277 -5.39 -4.52 -6.73
N TYR A 278 -4.70 -5.29 -7.58
CA TYR A 278 -4.78 -5.22 -9.05
C TYR A 278 -4.98 -6.62 -9.63
#